data_AF-A0A936B8N0-F1
#
_entry.id   AF-A0A936B8N0-F1
#
_cell.length_a   1.000
_cell.length_b   1.000
_cell.length_c   1.000
_cell.angle_alpha   90.00
_cell.angle_beta   90.00
_cell.angle_gamma   90.00
#
_symmetry.space_group_name_H-M   'P 1'
#
loop_
_entity.id
_entity.type
_entity.pdbx_description
1 polymer ?
#
loop_
_entity_poly.entity_id
_entity_poly.type
_entity_poly.pdbx_seq_one_letter_code
_entity_poly.pdbx_strand_id
1 'polypeptide(L)'
;MGTISKILGAGIAAIQLVDIVIHAATNQLEIIRVFSNLIILAWLTVLMLNWFKRKWLPISILSIGLYMVLNFIFLAREGLTNPEQGGSLRIMLFLLVFFTVTLSVGLSYRHHKQLPTTASHI
;
A
#
# COMPACT_ATOMS: atom_id res chain seq x y z
N MET A 1 9.07 7.11 15.62
CA MET A 1 9.20 7.00 14.14
C MET A 1 9.97 8.20 13.63
N GLY A 2 11.10 7.96 12.94
CA GLY A 2 11.95 9.05 12.43
C GLY A 2 11.29 9.86 11.29
N THR A 3 11.77 11.09 11.04
CA THR A 3 11.22 12.04 10.06
C THR A 3 11.04 11.43 8.67
N ILE A 4 12.05 10.72 8.15
CA ILE A 4 12.00 10.09 6.83
C ILE A 4 10.89 9.03 6.76
N SER A 5 10.67 8.25 7.83
CA SER A 5 9.58 7.26 7.86
C SER A 5 8.22 7.93 7.81
N LYS A 6 8.06 9.11 8.43
CA LYS A 6 6.83 9.92 8.35
C LYS A 6 6.60 10.44 6.93
N ILE A 7 7.65 10.92 6.26
CA ILE A 7 7.58 11.38 4.87
C ILE A 7 7.20 10.23 3.94
N LEU A 8 7.82 9.06 4.08
CA LEU A 8 7.47 7.86 3.31
C LEU A 8 6.00 7.46 3.53
N GLY A 9 5.56 7.39 4.80
CA GLY A 9 4.16 7.09 5.12
C GLY A 9 3.17 8.07 4.52
N ALA A 10 3.46 9.37 4.60
CA ALA A 10 2.64 10.42 3.98
C ALA A 10 2.60 10.29 2.45
N GLY A 11 3.74 9.98 1.81
CA GLY A 11 3.80 9.74 0.36
C GLY A 11 2.97 8.53 -0.08
N ILE A 12 3.05 7.42 0.66
CA ILE A 12 2.23 6.23 0.38
C ILE A 12 0.74 6.57 0.53
N ALA A 13 0.36 7.27 1.60
CA ALA A 13 -1.02 7.68 1.83
C ALA A 13 -1.54 8.59 0.71
N ALA A 14 -0.74 9.56 0.25
CA ALA A 14 -1.10 10.42 -0.86
C ALA A 14 -1.36 9.62 -2.15
N ILE A 15 -0.51 8.63 -2.46
CA ILE A 15 -0.72 7.72 -3.61
C ILE A 15 -2.06 6.99 -3.48
N GLN A 16 -2.39 6.43 -2.31
CA GLN A 16 -3.64 5.70 -2.11
C GLN A 16 -4.87 6.62 -2.29
N LEU A 17 -4.79 7.84 -1.75
CA LEU A 17 -5.88 8.81 -1.85
C LEU A 17 -6.08 9.29 -3.29
N VAL A 18 -4.99 9.57 -4.01
CA VAL A 18 -5.06 9.93 -5.44
C VAL A 18 -5.75 8.83 -6.22
N ASP A 19 -5.41 7.57 -5.97
CA ASP A 19 -6.02 6.45 -6.68
C ASP A 19 -7.53 6.34 -6.41
N ILE A 20 -7.93 6.37 -5.13
CA ILE A 20 -9.35 6.35 -4.73
C ILE A 20 -10.11 7.53 -5.36
N VAL A 21 -9.52 8.73 -5.34
CA VAL A 21 -10.13 9.93 -5.93
C VAL A 21 -10.29 9.78 -7.44
N ILE A 22 -9.30 9.24 -8.15
CA ILE A 22 -9.42 8.99 -9.60
C ILE A 22 -10.60 8.05 -9.88
N HIS A 23 -10.72 6.94 -9.14
CA HIS A 23 -11.85 6.01 -9.30
C HIS A 23 -13.21 6.62 -9.00
N ALA A 24 -13.29 7.43 -7.94
CA ALA A 24 -14.51 8.13 -7.58
C ALA A 24 -14.88 9.19 -8.62
N ALA A 25 -13.89 9.93 -9.13
CA ALA A 25 -14.08 11.02 -10.09
C ALA A 25 -14.44 10.52 -11.50
N THR A 26 -13.97 9.35 -11.91
CA THR A 26 -14.30 8.77 -13.22
C THR A 26 -15.57 7.91 -13.21
N ASN A 27 -16.26 7.80 -12.07
CA ASN A 27 -17.40 6.90 -11.85
C ASN A 27 -17.09 5.42 -12.19
N GLN A 28 -15.81 5.06 -12.21
CA GLN A 28 -15.31 3.70 -12.39
C GLN A 28 -14.92 3.17 -11.02
N LEU A 29 -15.95 2.93 -10.19
CA LEU A 29 -15.78 2.37 -8.86
C LEU A 29 -15.36 0.90 -8.94
N GLU A 30 -14.08 0.70 -9.22
CA GLU A 30 -13.40 -0.58 -9.17
C GLU A 30 -13.24 -0.97 -7.69
N ILE A 31 -14.29 -1.55 -7.12
CA ILE A 31 -14.44 -1.82 -5.67
C ILE A 31 -13.19 -2.51 -5.09
N ILE A 32 -12.63 -3.48 -5.81
CA ILE A 32 -11.42 -4.22 -5.40
C ILE A 32 -10.22 -3.29 -5.19
N ARG A 33 -10.06 -2.28 -6.05
CA ARG A 33 -8.98 -1.28 -5.93
C ARG A 33 -9.19 -0.34 -4.77
N VAL A 34 -10.42 0.13 -4.56
CA VAL A 34 -10.73 0.97 -3.40
C VAL A 34 -10.42 0.21 -2.11
N PHE A 35 -10.87 -1.04 -1.99
CA PHE A 35 -10.59 -1.87 -0.81
C PHE A 35 -9.10 -2.17 -0.63
N SER A 36 -8.35 -2.44 -1.72
CA SER A 36 -6.91 -2.67 -1.62
C SER A 36 -6.17 -1.43 -1.10
N ASN A 37 -6.50 -0.24 -1.60
CA ASN A 37 -5.93 1.02 -1.11
C ASN A 37 -6.29 1.29 0.37
N LEU A 38 -7.53 0.99 0.78
CA LEU A 38 -7.96 1.12 2.17
C LEU A 38 -7.16 0.23 3.12
N ILE A 39 -6.76 -0.98 2.70
CA ILE A 39 -5.89 -1.85 3.50
C ILE A 39 -4.54 -1.19 3.79
N ILE A 40 -3.94 -0.54 2.79
CA ILE A 40 -2.68 0.18 2.98
C ILE A 40 -2.87 1.39 3.90
N LEU A 41 -3.95 2.16 3.74
CA LEU A 41 -4.26 3.30 4.62
C LEU A 41 -4.50 2.85 6.07
N ALA A 42 -5.22 1.75 6.28
CA ALA A 42 -5.43 1.17 7.60
C ALA A 42 -4.10 0.72 8.22
N TRP A 43 -3.25 0.04 7.44
CA TRP A 43 -1.91 -0.35 7.88
C TRP A 43 -1.04 0.85 8.30
N LEU A 44 -1.01 1.92 7.49
CA LEU A 44 -0.29 3.14 7.82
C LEU A 44 -0.82 3.80 9.10
N THR A 45 -2.14 3.82 9.28
CA THR A 45 -2.78 4.36 10.49
C THR A 45 -2.33 3.59 11.72
N VAL A 46 -2.39 2.25 11.65
CA VAL A 46 -1.89 1.39 12.72
C VAL A 46 -0.42 1.72 13.02
N LEU A 47 0.41 1.87 11.98
CA LEU A 47 1.84 2.21 12.07
C LEU A 47 2.12 3.56 12.73
N MET A 48 1.34 4.58 12.41
CA MET A 48 1.46 5.90 13.03
C MET A 48 1.05 5.91 14.50
N LEU A 49 -0.01 5.17 14.85
CA LEU A 49 -0.52 5.08 16.21
C LEU A 49 0.31 4.15 17.12
N ASN A 50 1.29 3.46 16.55
CA ASN A 50 2.20 2.55 17.24
C ASN A 50 1.47 1.45 18.05
N TRP A 51 0.31 0.99 17.57
CA TRP A 51 -0.56 0.06 18.32
C TRP A 51 0.04 -1.33 18.55
N PHE A 52 0.91 -1.83 17.66
CA PHE A 52 1.44 -3.19 17.73
C PHE A 52 2.96 -3.25 17.78
N LYS A 53 3.55 -2.62 18.82
CA LYS A 53 5.00 -2.44 19.04
C LYS A 53 5.91 -3.64 18.68
N ARG A 54 5.43 -4.88 18.82
CA ARG A 54 6.20 -6.12 18.56
C ARG A 54 5.82 -6.90 17.28
N LYS A 55 4.70 -6.58 16.62
CA LYS A 55 4.18 -7.35 15.47
C LYS A 55 4.23 -6.61 14.13
N TRP A 56 5.02 -5.53 14.05
CA TRP A 56 5.11 -4.66 12.87
C TRP A 56 5.44 -5.37 11.57
N LEU A 57 6.50 -6.18 11.56
CA LEU A 57 6.98 -6.81 10.32
C LEU A 57 5.94 -7.81 9.75
N PRO A 58 5.38 -8.75 10.54
CA PRO A 58 4.30 -9.61 10.07
C PRO A 58 3.07 -8.84 9.58
N ILE A 59 2.64 -7.80 10.30
CA ILE A 59 1.49 -6.98 9.90
C ILE A 59 1.79 -6.30 8.56
N SER A 60 2.99 -5.77 8.37
CA SER A 60 3.37 -5.08 7.13
C SER A 60 3.43 -6.05 5.95
N ILE A 61 4.01 -7.25 6.13
CA ILE A 61 4.03 -8.30 5.12
C ILE A 61 2.60 -8.70 4.73
N LEU A 62 1.72 -8.89 5.72
CA LEU A 62 0.33 -9.25 5.49
C LEU A 62 -0.41 -8.15 4.72
N SER A 63 -0.29 -6.88 5.12
CA SER A 63 -0.96 -5.76 4.47
C SER A 63 -0.48 -5.53 3.04
N ILE A 64 0.84 -5.55 2.80
CA ILE A 64 1.42 -5.42 1.47
C ILE A 64 1.06 -6.62 0.60
N GLY A 65 1.13 -7.83 1.15
CA GLY A 65 0.74 -9.06 0.46
C GLY A 65 -0.73 -9.06 0.04
N LEU A 66 -1.63 -8.69 0.96
CA LEU A 66 -3.06 -8.60 0.67
C LEU A 66 -3.37 -7.53 -0.38
N TYR A 67 -2.70 -6.37 -0.32
CA TYR A 67 -2.78 -5.35 -1.35
C TYR A 67 -2.38 -5.89 -2.73
N MET A 68 -1.25 -6.59 -2.83
CA MET A 68 -0.81 -7.18 -4.10
C MET A 68 -1.80 -8.22 -4.62
N VAL A 69 -2.25 -9.13 -3.75
CA VAL A 69 -3.23 -10.18 -4.12
C VAL A 69 -4.51 -9.57 -4.66
N LEU A 70 -5.06 -8.53 -4.01
CA LEU A 70 -6.26 -7.86 -4.50
C LEU A 70 -6.04 -7.16 -5.83
N ASN A 71 -4.87 -6.53 -6.05
CA ASN A 71 -4.54 -5.93 -7.34
C ASN A 71 -4.35 -7.00 -8.44
N PHE A 72 -3.82 -8.18 -8.12
CA PHE A 72 -3.77 -9.30 -9.06
C PHE A 72 -5.17 -9.86 -9.37
N ILE A 73 -6.03 -10.02 -8.37
CA ILE A 73 -7.42 -10.43 -8.57
C ILE A 73 -8.15 -9.43 -9.47
N PHE A 74 -7.92 -8.14 -9.26
CA PHE A 74 -8.43 -7.08 -10.12
C PHE A 74 -7.98 -7.27 -11.58
N LEU A 75 -6.67 -7.44 -11.82
CA LEU A 75 -6.15 -7.65 -13.18
C LEU A 75 -6.67 -8.94 -13.83
N ALA A 76 -6.88 -10.00 -13.04
CA ALA A 76 -7.44 -11.26 -13.52
C ALA A 76 -8.92 -11.13 -13.92
N ARG A 77 -9.67 -10.20 -13.33
CA ARG A 77 -11.08 -9.95 -13.64
C ARG A 77 -11.27 -8.94 -14.76
N GLU A 78 -10.55 -7.82 -14.69
CA GLU A 78 -10.77 -6.65 -15.55
C GLU A 78 -9.75 -6.54 -16.70
N GLY A 79 -8.77 -7.44 -16.74
CA GLY A 79 -7.73 -7.50 -17.76
C GLY A 79 -6.62 -6.44 -17.60
N LEU A 80 -5.64 -6.49 -18.50
CA LEU A 80 -4.48 -5.58 -18.52
C LEU A 80 -4.78 -4.24 -19.21
N THR A 81 -5.89 -4.16 -19.94
CA THR A 81 -6.32 -2.98 -20.71
C THR A 81 -7.59 -2.38 -20.12
N ASN A 82 -7.78 -1.08 -20.32
CA ASN A 82 -8.96 -0.35 -19.90
C ASN A 82 -9.88 -0.10 -21.11
N PRO A 83 -11.03 -0.80 -21.21
CA PRO A 83 -11.97 -0.60 -22.31
C PRO A 83 -12.53 0.83 -22.36
N GLU A 84 -12.73 1.46 -21.20
CA GLU A 84 -13.24 2.83 -21.08
C GLU A 84 -12.25 3.90 -21.58
N GLN A 85 -10.98 3.54 -21.76
CA GLN A 85 -9.93 4.39 -22.32
C GLN A 85 -9.49 3.88 -23.69
N GLY A 86 -10.42 3.35 -24.48
CA GLY A 86 -10.17 2.88 -25.84
C GLY A 86 -9.28 1.63 -25.91
N GLY A 87 -9.27 0.81 -24.85
CA GLY A 87 -8.44 -0.40 -24.78
C GLY A 87 -6.96 -0.12 -24.46
N SER A 88 -6.63 1.08 -23.97
CA SER A 88 -5.26 1.40 -23.57
C SER A 88 -4.79 0.54 -22.38
N LEU A 89 -3.47 0.33 -22.26
CA LEU A 89 -2.91 -0.39 -21.11
C LEU A 89 -3.19 0.36 -19.81
N ARG A 90 -3.45 -0.39 -18.72
CA ARG A 90 -3.66 0.16 -17.37
C ARG A 90 -2.34 0.65 -16.73
N ILE A 91 -1.57 1.48 -17.44
CA ILE A 91 -0.24 1.98 -17.04
C ILE A 91 -0.30 2.66 -15.67
N MET A 92 -1.34 3.45 -15.41
CA MET A 92 -1.53 4.12 -14.12
C MET A 92 -1.60 3.12 -12.97
N LEU A 93 -2.36 2.02 -13.13
CA LEU A 93 -2.43 0.96 -12.12
C LEU A 93 -1.06 0.37 -11.86
N PHE A 94 -0.31 0.00 -12.92
CA PHE A 94 1.01 -0.60 -12.75
C PHE A 94 1.97 0.33 -12.01
N LEU A 95 1.97 1.62 -12.35
CA LEU A 95 2.79 2.62 -11.66
C LEU A 95 2.41 2.76 -10.19
N LEU A 96 1.12 2.93 -9.89
CA LEU A 96 0.65 3.12 -8.52
C LEU A 96 0.91 1.89 -7.64
N VAL A 97 0.69 0.68 -8.17
CA VAL A 97 1.03 -0.58 -7.49
C VAL A 97 2.53 -0.68 -7.26
N PHE A 98 3.35 -0.42 -8.28
CA PHE A 98 4.81 -0.48 -8.18
C PHE A 98 5.37 0.49 -7.12
N PHE A 99 4.93 1.75 -7.15
CA PHE A 99 5.35 2.75 -6.17
C PHE A 99 4.86 2.40 -4.76
N THR A 100 3.61 1.97 -4.62
CA THR A 100 3.05 1.57 -3.32
C THR A 100 3.85 0.42 -2.71
N VAL A 101 4.13 -0.63 -3.48
CA VAL A 101 4.89 -1.79 -2.99
C VAL A 101 6.33 -1.39 -2.64
N THR A 102 7.04 -0.71 -3.55
CA THR A 102 8.42 -0.28 -3.33
C THR A 102 8.56 0.58 -2.08
N LEU A 103 7.72 1.60 -1.95
CA LEU A 103 7.74 2.51 -0.79
C LEU A 103 7.33 1.80 0.50
N SER A 104 6.33 0.92 0.46
CA SER A 104 5.85 0.18 1.65
C SER A 104 6.89 -0.82 2.15
N VAL A 105 7.59 -1.51 1.25
CA VAL A 105 8.73 -2.39 1.60
C VAL A 105 9.86 -1.57 2.20
N GLY A 106 10.22 -0.44 1.57
CA GLY A 106 11.25 0.47 2.09
C GLY A 106 10.91 1.02 3.48
N LEU A 107 9.65 1.41 3.71
CA LEU A 107 9.16 1.85 5.02
C LEU A 107 9.22 0.72 6.06
N SER A 108 8.77 -0.49 5.69
CA SER A 108 8.76 -1.67 6.57
C SER A 108 10.18 -2.05 7.02
N TYR A 109 11.11 -2.11 6.08
CA TYR A 109 12.52 -2.39 6.35
C TYR A 109 13.15 -1.35 7.28
N ARG A 110 12.93 -0.06 6.97
CA ARG A 110 13.47 1.04 7.77
C ARG A 110 12.88 1.07 9.17
N HIS A 111 11.58 0.81 9.32
CA HIS A 111 10.92 0.78 10.62
C HIS A 111 11.40 -0.41 11.46
N HIS A 112 11.57 -1.58 10.86
CA HIS A 112 12.10 -2.77 11.53
C HIS A 112 13.51 -2.52 12.11
N LYS A 113 14.40 -1.88 11.34
CA LYS A 113 15.75 -1.50 11.80
C LYS A 113 15.77 -0.50 12.97
N GLN A 114 14.70 0.27 13.16
CA GLN A 114 14.61 1.27 14.25
C GLN A 114 14.12 0.66 15.57
N LEU A 115 13.60 -0.58 15.55
CA LEU A 115 13.22 -1.26 16.78
C LEU A 115 14.49 -1.70 17.52
N PRO A 116 14.62 -1.44 18.84
CA PRO A 116 15.74 -1.95 19.59
C PRO A 116 15.74 -3.48 19.46
N THR A 117 16.82 -4.02 18.90
CA THR A 117 17.13 -5.44 19.02
C THR A 117 17.30 -5.69 20.51
N THR A 118 16.33 -6.32 21.16
CA THR A 118 16.58 -6.99 22.44
C THR A 118 17.59 -8.10 22.15
N ALA A 119 18.87 -7.75 22.15
CA ALA A 119 19.97 -8.69 22.12
C ALA A 119 20.26 -9.12 23.56
N SER A 120 20.25 -10.44 23.74
CA SER A 120 21.16 -11.19 24.60
C SER A 120 21.35 -10.70 26.05
N HIS A 121 20.42 -11.08 26.93
CA HIS A 121 20.74 -11.40 28.32
C HIS A 121 19.84 -12.55 28.77
N ILE A 122 20.12 -13.76 28.27
CA ILE A 122 19.94 -15.02 28.99
C ILE A 122 21.17 -15.86 28.66
#